data_AF-A0AAD7JNW2-F1
#
_entry.id   AF-A0AAD7JNW2-F1
#
_cell.length_a   1.000
_cell.length_b   1.000
_cell.length_c   1.000
_cell.angle_alpha   90.00
_cell.angle_beta   90.00
_cell.angle_gamma   90.00
#
_symmetry.space_group_name_H-M   'P 1'
#
loop_
_entity.id
_entity.type
_entity.pdbx_description
1 polymer ?
#
loop_
_entity_poly.entity_id
_entity_poly.type
_entity_poly.pdbx_seq_one_letter_code
_entity_poly.pdbx_strand_id
1 'polypeptide(L)'
;MARHGRLEANLNDAKLRESVDPVQQLAAILQPDDDSDSRTPSKPLNASEVANILGRGTDLSTWDYDNILGYLQSNGQPWRANKAIPHPVGALILPPRGISKPRHTIDHRIFSCQKVNEGSSAIQFHNPSANLGLTTGYIRRIWQLPLQGHMQTFLVVETHKKLSLSDQWKAPFYSMPYLYATIVDAAPSGEFLIIEPRHIITHLAVYKRPAGTYKIKQAILVISWALNRGRRQ
;
A
#
# COMPACT_ATOMS: atom_id res chain seq x y z
N MET A 1 21.50 12.46 23.40
CA MET A 1 20.50 13.55 23.48
C MET A 1 21.07 14.97 23.32
N ALA A 2 22.39 15.21 23.29
CA ALA A 2 22.97 16.57 23.19
C ALA A 2 23.03 17.19 21.77
N ARG A 3 22.65 16.45 20.71
CA ARG A 3 22.77 16.93 19.31
C ARG A 3 21.53 17.64 18.78
N HIS A 4 20.35 17.32 19.31
CA HIS A 4 19.08 17.96 18.89
C HIS A 4 19.00 19.40 19.38
N GLY A 5 19.25 19.64 20.68
CA GLY A 5 19.23 20.99 21.25
C GLY A 5 20.28 21.93 20.64
N ARG A 6 21.41 21.39 20.16
CA ARG A 6 22.44 22.19 19.46
C ARG A 6 22.01 22.59 18.04
N LEU A 7 21.17 21.77 17.40
CA LEU A 7 20.59 22.08 16.09
C LEU A 7 19.45 23.11 16.22
N GLU A 8 18.60 22.98 17.24
CA GLU A 8 17.52 23.93 17.54
C GLU A 8 18.04 25.31 17.96
N ALA A 9 19.13 25.36 18.73
CA ALA A 9 19.80 26.62 19.08
C ALA A 9 20.34 27.33 17.83
N ASN A 10 21.01 26.60 16.93
CA ASN A 10 21.51 27.16 15.68
C ASN A 10 20.38 27.63 14.73
N LEU A 11 19.24 26.93 14.71
CA LEU A 11 18.06 27.33 13.91
C LEU A 11 17.42 28.63 14.40
N ASN A 12 17.46 28.91 15.70
CA ASN A 12 16.95 30.16 16.25
C ASN A 12 17.94 31.32 16.09
N ASP A 13 19.25 31.07 16.18
CA ASP A 13 20.27 32.10 15.94
C ASP A 13 20.41 32.47 14.45
N ALA A 14 20.20 31.52 13.53
CA ALA A 14 20.28 31.75 12.08
C ALA A 14 19.17 32.68 11.55
N LYS A 15 18.02 32.77 12.23
CA LYS A 15 16.93 33.70 11.88
C LYS A 15 17.33 35.18 11.98
N LEU A 16 18.47 35.50 12.60
CA LEU A 16 18.99 36.86 12.74
C LEU A 16 20.01 37.26 11.67
N ARG A 17 20.35 36.40 10.69
CA ARG A 17 21.35 36.71 9.67
C ARG A 17 20.82 36.49 8.25
N GLU A 18 20.60 37.59 7.53
CA GLU A 18 20.31 37.62 6.09
C GLU A 18 21.53 37.14 5.29
N SER A 19 21.67 35.84 5.10
CA SER A 19 22.43 35.25 4.00
C SER A 19 21.96 33.82 3.80
N VAL A 20 21.77 33.43 2.54
CA VAL A 20 21.23 32.12 2.12
C VAL A 20 22.02 30.99 2.79
N ASP A 21 21.35 30.32 3.73
CA ASP A 21 21.98 29.43 4.70
C ASP A 21 22.13 28.00 4.13
N PRO A 22 23.33 27.39 4.09
CA PRO A 22 23.51 25.98 3.74
C PRO A 22 22.66 25.03 4.60
N VAL A 23 22.21 25.47 5.78
CA VAL A 23 21.24 24.74 6.62
C VAL A 23 19.84 24.71 5.99
N GLN A 24 19.40 25.74 5.26
CA GLN A 24 18.15 25.70 4.49
C GLN A 24 18.23 24.76 3.29
N GLN A 25 19.38 24.68 2.62
CA GLN A 25 19.60 23.68 1.58
C GLN A 25 19.58 22.26 2.17
N LEU A 26 20.22 22.05 3.32
CA LEU A 26 20.17 20.76 4.02
C LEU A 26 18.74 20.44 4.51
N ALA A 27 17.99 21.43 4.99
CA ALA A 27 16.59 21.28 5.39
C ALA A 27 15.70 20.93 4.18
N ALA A 28 15.88 21.57 3.03
CA ALA A 28 15.17 21.24 1.79
C ALA A 28 15.54 19.85 1.24
N ILE A 29 16.77 19.37 1.48
CA ILE A 29 17.18 18.00 1.14
C ILE A 29 16.58 16.98 2.12
N LEU A 30 16.44 17.33 3.40
CA LEU A 30 15.92 16.45 4.45
C LEU A 30 14.38 16.46 4.53
N GLN A 31 13.77 17.53 4.05
CA GLN A 31 12.33 17.76 3.89
C GLN A 31 12.11 18.22 2.43
N PRO A 32 12.21 17.31 1.45
CA PRO A 32 11.72 17.65 0.12
C PRO A 32 10.28 18.12 0.28
N ASP A 33 9.95 19.25 -0.34
CA ASP A 33 8.59 19.81 -0.35
C ASP A 33 7.61 18.65 -0.53
N ASP A 34 6.66 18.54 0.40
CA ASP A 34 5.55 17.59 0.34
C ASP A 34 4.65 17.97 -0.86
N ASP A 35 5.14 17.74 -2.08
CA ASP A 35 4.35 17.59 -3.30
C ASP A 35 3.57 16.27 -3.18
N SER A 36 2.71 16.26 -2.16
CA SER A 36 1.92 15.14 -1.69
C SER A 36 0.80 14.87 -2.68
N ASP A 37 1.14 14.19 -3.77
CA ASP A 37 0.20 13.53 -4.67
C ASP A 37 -0.61 12.39 -3.99
N SER A 38 -0.42 12.18 -2.69
CA SER A 38 -1.27 11.33 -1.84
C SER A 38 -2.37 12.08 -1.10
N ARG A 39 -2.36 13.43 -1.11
CA ARG A 39 -3.36 14.28 -0.43
C ARG A 39 -4.00 15.33 -1.34
N THR A 40 -3.51 15.54 -2.56
CA THR A 40 -4.22 16.37 -3.53
C THR A 40 -5.55 15.70 -3.90
N PRO A 41 -6.71 16.35 -3.65
CA PRO A 41 -7.98 15.80 -4.05
C PRO A 41 -7.93 15.57 -5.56
N SER A 42 -8.12 14.32 -5.99
CA SER A 42 -8.07 13.95 -7.41
C SER A 42 -8.99 14.88 -8.19
N LYS A 43 -8.52 15.43 -9.31
CA LYS A 43 -9.32 16.31 -10.16
C LYS A 43 -10.68 15.68 -10.45
N PRO A 44 -11.81 16.39 -10.23
CA PRO A 44 -13.13 15.87 -10.55
C PRO A 44 -13.21 15.59 -12.05
N LEU A 45 -13.73 14.41 -12.39
CA LEU A 45 -13.91 13.90 -13.74
C LEU A 45 -15.32 14.27 -14.22
N ASN A 46 -15.41 14.79 -15.45
CA ASN A 46 -16.69 15.00 -16.11
C ASN A 46 -17.22 13.70 -16.75
N ALA A 47 -18.49 13.68 -17.13
CA ALA A 47 -19.13 12.48 -17.69
C ALA A 47 -18.46 11.97 -18.98
N SER A 48 -17.95 12.88 -19.82
CA SER A 48 -17.23 12.52 -21.06
C SER A 48 -15.89 11.85 -20.76
N GLU A 49 -15.14 12.36 -19.78
CA GLU A 49 -13.89 11.76 -19.31
C GLU A 49 -14.13 10.37 -18.72
N VAL A 50 -15.17 10.20 -17.89
CA VAL A 50 -15.56 8.89 -17.34
C VAL A 50 -15.89 7.90 -18.47
N ALA A 51 -16.71 8.30 -19.44
CA ALA A 51 -17.05 7.45 -20.59
C ALA A 51 -15.81 7.06 -21.41
N ASN A 52 -14.89 8.00 -21.65
CA ASN A 52 -13.63 7.75 -22.36
C ASN A 52 -12.71 6.79 -21.60
N ILE A 53 -12.59 6.95 -20.28
CA ILE A 53 -11.82 6.06 -19.40
C ILE A 53 -12.40 4.64 -19.47
N LEU A 54 -13.71 4.50 -19.30
CA LEU A 54 -14.38 3.19 -19.33
C LEU A 54 -14.33 2.53 -20.71
N GLY A 55 -14.43 3.32 -21.78
CA GLY A 55 -14.32 2.83 -23.16
C GLY A 55 -12.92 2.27 -23.48
N ARG A 56 -11.87 2.86 -22.92
CA ARG A 56 -10.47 2.39 -23.05
C ARG A 56 -10.07 1.35 -21.99
N GLY A 57 -10.85 1.21 -20.93
CA GLY A 57 -10.58 0.29 -19.83
C GLY A 57 -10.67 -1.18 -20.24
N THR A 58 -10.01 -2.04 -19.48
CA THR A 58 -10.12 -3.49 -19.60
C THR A 58 -11.24 -4.01 -18.71
N ASP A 59 -11.91 -5.08 -19.12
CA ASP A 59 -12.88 -5.76 -18.27
C ASP A 59 -12.21 -6.28 -17.00
N LEU A 60 -12.86 -6.08 -15.86
CA LEU A 60 -12.45 -6.70 -14.61
C LEU A 60 -12.78 -8.19 -14.68
N SER A 61 -11.89 -9.02 -14.16
CA SER A 61 -12.24 -10.41 -13.91
C SER A 61 -13.42 -10.48 -12.93
N THR A 62 -14.28 -11.49 -13.05
CA THR A 62 -15.42 -11.67 -12.12
C THR A 62 -14.95 -11.63 -10.67
N TRP A 63 -13.83 -12.30 -10.39
CA TRP A 63 -13.23 -12.30 -9.07
C TRP A 63 -12.83 -10.89 -8.60
N ASP A 64 -12.13 -10.10 -9.43
CA ASP A 64 -11.72 -8.73 -9.05
C ASP A 64 -12.93 -7.82 -8.85
N TYR A 65 -13.92 -7.94 -9.73
CA TYR A 65 -15.15 -7.16 -9.67
C TYR A 65 -15.90 -7.40 -8.36
N ASP A 66 -16.14 -8.66 -8.02
CA ASP A 66 -16.89 -9.04 -6.82
C ASP A 66 -16.15 -8.64 -5.54
N ASN A 67 -14.82 -8.77 -5.51
CA ASN A 67 -14.02 -8.38 -4.35
C ASN A 67 -13.97 -6.85 -4.17
N ILE A 68 -13.84 -6.08 -5.25
CA ILE A 68 -13.90 -4.61 -5.18
C ILE A 68 -15.30 -4.16 -4.74
N LEU A 69 -16.35 -4.78 -5.27
CA LEU A 69 -17.72 -4.49 -4.85
C LEU A 69 -17.93 -4.79 -3.36
N GLY A 70 -17.51 -5.98 -2.90
CA GLY A 70 -17.61 -6.38 -1.51
C GLY A 70 -16.84 -5.42 -0.57
N TYR A 71 -15.65 -4.98 -0.98
CA TYR A 71 -14.87 -3.98 -0.27
C TYR A 71 -15.59 -2.63 -0.14
N LEU A 72 -16.17 -2.13 -1.24
CA LEU A 72 -16.93 -0.88 -1.22
C LEU A 72 -18.15 -0.97 -0.30
N GLN A 73 -18.88 -2.10 -0.36
CA GLN A 73 -20.05 -2.37 0.48
C GLN A 73 -19.67 -2.51 1.96
N SER A 74 -18.57 -3.18 2.29
CA SER A 74 -18.11 -3.29 3.68
C SER A 74 -17.72 -1.94 4.29
N ASN A 75 -17.34 -0.98 3.45
CA ASN A 75 -17.05 0.40 3.86
C ASN A 75 -18.33 1.27 3.97
N GLY A 76 -19.52 0.66 3.96
CA GLY A 76 -20.81 1.34 4.10
C GLY A 76 -21.29 2.07 2.85
N GLN A 77 -20.63 1.88 1.70
CA GLN A 77 -21.03 2.54 0.47
C GLN A 77 -22.10 1.71 -0.27
N PRO A 78 -23.22 2.31 -0.73
CA PRO A 78 -24.35 1.58 -1.30
C PRO A 78 -24.14 1.20 -2.77
N TRP A 79 -22.96 0.66 -3.11
CA TRP A 79 -22.65 0.22 -4.48
C TRP A 79 -23.40 -1.06 -4.83
N ARG A 80 -23.87 -1.13 -6.08
CA ARG A 80 -24.56 -2.28 -6.65
C ARG A 80 -23.76 -2.88 -7.80
N ALA A 81 -23.91 -4.19 -7.97
CA ALA A 81 -23.38 -4.90 -9.12
C ALA A 81 -24.09 -4.43 -10.41
N ASN A 82 -23.34 -4.24 -11.49
CA ASN A 82 -23.84 -3.75 -12.78
C ASN A 82 -24.97 -4.62 -13.34
N LYS A 83 -24.85 -5.94 -13.15
CA LYS A 83 -25.84 -6.93 -13.64
C LYS A 83 -27.07 -7.09 -12.75
N ALA A 84 -27.14 -6.43 -11.58
CA ALA A 84 -28.24 -6.57 -10.62
C ALA A 84 -29.44 -5.67 -10.97
N ILE A 85 -30.03 -5.91 -12.14
CA ILE A 85 -31.17 -5.17 -12.70
C ILE A 85 -32.48 -5.71 -12.09
N PRO A 86 -33.48 -4.86 -11.76
CA PRO A 86 -33.52 -3.41 -11.96
C PRO A 86 -32.77 -2.60 -10.89
N HIS A 87 -32.22 -1.46 -11.30
CA HIS A 87 -31.57 -0.50 -10.41
C HIS A 87 -32.54 0.61 -9.98
N PRO A 88 -32.55 1.01 -8.70
CA PRO A 88 -33.30 2.18 -8.26
C PRO A 88 -32.71 3.46 -8.87
N VAL A 89 -33.54 4.50 -8.96
CA VAL A 89 -33.11 5.82 -9.46
C VAL A 89 -31.98 6.35 -8.57
N GLY A 90 -30.87 6.78 -9.19
CA GLY A 90 -29.71 7.30 -8.47
C GLY A 90 -28.80 6.25 -7.83
N ALA A 91 -28.99 4.96 -8.14
CA ALA A 91 -28.12 3.90 -7.65
C ALA A 91 -26.65 4.11 -8.05
N LEU A 92 -25.73 3.89 -7.12
CA LEU A 92 -24.30 3.78 -7.42
C LEU A 92 -24.01 2.40 -7.98
N ILE A 93 -23.57 2.33 -9.23
CA ILE A 93 -23.31 1.06 -9.92
C ILE A 93 -21.82 0.95 -10.19
N LEU A 94 -21.20 -0.14 -9.74
CA LEU A 94 -19.78 -0.36 -9.97
C LEU A 94 -19.55 -0.69 -11.45
N PRO A 95 -18.77 0.12 -12.21
CA PRO A 95 -18.48 -0.18 -13.61
C PRO A 95 -17.72 -1.50 -13.76
N PRO A 96 -18.06 -2.34 -14.76
CA PRO A 96 -17.38 -3.62 -15.00
C PRO A 96 -15.99 -3.48 -15.62
N ARG A 97 -15.60 -2.26 -16.00
CA ARG A 97 -14.35 -1.94 -16.69
C ARG A 97 -13.52 -0.94 -15.90
N GLY A 98 -12.20 -1.08 -15.98
CA GLY A 98 -11.25 -0.23 -15.29
C GLY A 98 -9.89 -0.19 -15.98
N ILE A 99 -9.01 0.66 -15.50
CA ILE A 99 -7.63 0.72 -16.00
C ILE A 99 -6.76 -0.18 -15.13
N SER A 100 -6.19 -1.22 -15.73
CA SER A 100 -5.13 -2.01 -15.08
C SER A 100 -3.80 -1.27 -15.19
N LYS A 101 -3.15 -1.00 -14.05
CA LYS A 101 -1.84 -0.34 -14.00
C LYS A 101 -0.77 -1.35 -13.55
N PRO A 102 0.41 -1.37 -14.20
CA PRO A 102 1.53 -2.20 -13.73
C PRO A 102 2.23 -1.60 -12.49
N ARG A 103 2.10 -0.27 -12.29
CA ARG A 103 2.76 0.52 -11.24
C ARG A 103 1.86 1.67 -10.79
N HIS A 104 2.04 2.12 -9.56
CA HIS A 104 1.38 3.29 -8.99
C HIS A 104 2.30 3.99 -8.00
N THR A 105 2.28 5.32 -7.98
CA THR A 105 3.14 6.13 -7.11
C THR A 105 2.34 6.59 -5.90
N ILE A 106 2.89 6.38 -4.70
CA ILE A 106 2.30 6.79 -3.42
C ILE A 106 3.42 7.43 -2.60
N ASP A 107 3.29 8.70 -2.23
CA ASP A 107 4.31 9.48 -1.49
C ASP A 107 5.73 9.37 -2.11
N HIS A 108 5.83 9.63 -3.41
CA HIS A 108 7.07 9.54 -4.20
C HIS A 108 7.71 8.14 -4.26
N ARG A 109 7.01 7.10 -3.80
CA ARG A 109 7.45 5.72 -3.91
C ARG A 109 6.65 4.98 -4.96
N ILE A 110 7.34 4.23 -5.79
CA ILE A 110 6.72 3.44 -6.86
C ILE A 110 6.42 2.05 -6.32
N PHE A 111 5.14 1.74 -6.24
CA PHE A 111 4.61 0.42 -5.96
C PHE A 111 4.29 -0.27 -7.29
N SER A 112 4.55 -1.56 -7.38
CA SER A 112 4.32 -2.32 -8.61
C SER A 112 3.63 -3.64 -8.36
N CYS A 113 2.99 -4.18 -9.39
CA CYS A 113 2.57 -5.56 -9.37
C CYS A 113 3.78 -6.49 -9.28
N GLN A 114 3.67 -7.60 -8.56
CA GLN A 114 4.77 -8.54 -8.33
C GLN A 114 5.35 -9.11 -9.63
N LYS A 115 4.52 -9.32 -10.66
CA LYS A 115 4.97 -9.77 -11.99
C LYS A 115 5.93 -8.79 -12.66
N VAL A 116 5.87 -7.51 -12.29
CA VAL A 116 6.69 -6.44 -12.88
C VAL A 116 7.97 -6.26 -12.07
N ASN A 117 7.85 -6.20 -10.75
CA ASN A 117 8.98 -6.13 -9.82
C ASN A 117 8.54 -6.65 -8.45
N GLU A 118 9.19 -7.71 -7.99
CA GLU A 118 8.87 -8.36 -6.72
C GLU A 118 9.19 -7.46 -5.51
N GLY A 119 10.37 -6.84 -5.48
CA GLY A 119 10.80 -5.99 -4.36
C GLY A 119 9.91 -4.77 -4.15
N SER A 120 9.46 -4.15 -5.24
CA SER A 120 8.54 -3.00 -5.20
C SER A 120 7.06 -3.39 -5.01
N SER A 121 6.76 -4.70 -4.95
CA SER A 121 5.39 -5.21 -4.72
C SER A 121 5.12 -5.67 -3.29
N ALA A 122 6.17 -5.99 -2.53
CA ALA A 122 6.03 -6.43 -1.14
C ALA A 122 5.74 -5.24 -0.22
N ILE A 123 4.65 -5.30 0.53
CA ILE A 123 4.16 -4.17 1.34
C ILE A 123 3.67 -4.60 2.72
N GLN A 124 3.76 -3.66 3.66
CA GLN A 124 3.02 -3.67 4.92
C GLN A 124 1.86 -2.69 4.82
N PHE A 125 0.68 -3.09 5.30
CA PHE A 125 -0.54 -2.29 5.20
C PHE A 125 -1.51 -2.58 6.36
N HIS A 126 -2.44 -1.66 6.59
CA HIS A 126 -3.57 -1.87 7.49
C HIS A 126 -4.65 -2.68 6.78
N ASN A 127 -5.14 -3.75 7.41
CA ASN A 127 -6.26 -4.50 6.85
C ASN A 127 -7.58 -3.76 7.13
N PRO A 128 -8.32 -3.28 6.11
CA PRO A 128 -9.58 -2.57 6.31
C PRO A 128 -10.69 -3.46 6.86
N SER A 129 -10.61 -4.78 6.64
CA SER A 129 -11.64 -5.73 7.07
C SER A 129 -11.40 -6.31 8.48
N ALA A 130 -10.20 -6.15 9.03
CA ALA A 130 -9.85 -6.65 10.36
C ALA A 130 -9.42 -5.47 11.24
N ASN A 131 -10.23 -5.15 12.25
CA ASN A 131 -9.98 -4.04 13.18
C ASN A 131 -8.55 -4.12 13.74
N LEU A 132 -7.70 -3.19 13.30
CA LEU A 132 -6.31 -2.92 13.75
C LEU A 132 -5.22 -3.95 13.39
N GLY A 133 -5.46 -4.90 12.49
CA GLY A 133 -4.43 -5.86 12.09
C GLY A 133 -3.44 -5.31 11.05
N LEU A 134 -2.16 -5.15 11.43
CA LEU A 134 -1.08 -4.99 10.45
C LEU A 134 -0.89 -6.29 9.66
N THR A 135 -0.90 -6.16 8.33
CA THR A 135 -0.78 -7.29 7.41
C THR A 135 0.35 -7.02 6.42
N THR A 136 0.89 -8.09 5.85
CA THR A 136 1.93 -8.03 4.84
C THR A 136 1.54 -8.87 3.64
N GLY A 137 1.98 -8.48 2.45
CA GLY A 137 1.70 -9.24 1.24
C GLY A 137 2.35 -8.64 0.00
N TYR A 138 2.02 -9.22 -1.15
CA TYR A 138 2.46 -8.77 -2.46
C TYR A 138 1.29 -8.15 -3.24
N ILE A 139 1.52 -6.98 -3.82
CA ILE A 139 0.57 -6.38 -4.78
C ILE A 139 0.54 -7.26 -6.03
N ARG A 140 -0.60 -7.86 -6.32
CA ARG A 140 -0.81 -8.70 -7.50
C ARG A 140 -1.37 -7.93 -8.68
N ARG A 141 -2.30 -7.01 -8.41
CA ARG A 141 -2.95 -6.16 -9.43
C ARG A 141 -3.21 -4.77 -8.86
N ILE A 142 -3.22 -3.78 -9.74
CA ILE A 142 -3.59 -2.40 -9.42
C ILE A 142 -4.66 -1.98 -10.43
N TRP A 143 -5.81 -1.59 -9.91
CA TRP A 143 -6.97 -1.14 -10.69
C TRP A 143 -7.24 0.33 -10.41
N GLN A 144 -7.55 1.08 -11.47
CA GLN A 144 -8.09 2.43 -11.34
C GLN A 144 -9.49 2.49 -11.94
N LEU A 145 -10.42 2.99 -11.15
CA LEU A 145 -11.84 3.06 -11.48
C LEU A 145 -12.36 4.49 -11.29
N PRO A 146 -13.11 5.04 -12.26
CA PRO A 146 -13.79 6.31 -12.08
C PRO A 146 -15.05 6.10 -11.23
N LEU A 147 -14.99 6.46 -9.95
CA LEU A 147 -16.08 6.30 -8.98
C LEU A 147 -16.51 7.67 -8.46
N GLN A 148 -17.80 7.99 -8.54
CA GLN A 148 -18.39 9.27 -8.09
C GLN A 148 -17.61 10.50 -8.60
N GLY A 149 -17.22 10.49 -9.88
CA GLY A 149 -16.49 11.60 -10.50
C GLY A 149 -15.02 11.70 -10.08
N HIS A 150 -14.44 10.70 -9.42
CA HIS A 150 -13.04 10.71 -9.00
C HIS A 150 -12.34 9.41 -9.43
N MET A 151 -11.04 9.49 -9.74
CA MET A 151 -10.28 8.29 -10.04
C MET A 151 -9.84 7.63 -8.74
N GLN A 152 -10.43 6.49 -8.40
CA GLN A 152 -10.05 5.71 -7.24
C GLN A 152 -9.11 4.58 -7.65
N THR A 153 -8.09 4.32 -6.82
CA THR A 153 -7.13 3.24 -7.04
C THR A 153 -7.34 2.14 -6.01
N PHE A 154 -7.42 0.90 -6.49
CA PHE A 154 -7.55 -0.30 -5.69
C PHE A 154 -6.35 -1.21 -5.95
N LEU A 155 -5.78 -1.77 -4.89
CA LEU A 155 -4.71 -2.74 -4.95
C LEU A 155 -5.28 -4.09 -4.50
N VAL A 156 -5.09 -5.10 -5.36
CA VAL A 156 -5.35 -6.50 -5.02
C VAL A 156 -4.07 -7.06 -4.45
N VAL A 157 -4.06 -7.38 -3.16
CA VAL A 157 -2.89 -7.83 -2.44
C VAL A 157 -3.08 -9.28 -2.04
N GLU A 158 -2.14 -10.14 -2.40
CA GLU A 158 -2.08 -11.49 -1.85
C GLU A 158 -1.26 -11.46 -0.57
N THR A 159 -1.86 -11.88 0.54
CA THR A 159 -1.21 -11.83 1.85
C THR A 159 -0.08 -12.83 1.94
N HIS A 160 0.92 -12.57 2.79
CA HIS A 160 1.91 -13.57 3.11
C HIS A 160 1.30 -14.67 3.99
N LYS A 161 1.58 -15.92 3.65
CA LYS A 161 1.09 -17.06 4.41
C LYS A 161 1.83 -17.18 5.74
N LYS A 162 1.08 -17.14 6.85
CA LYS A 162 1.66 -17.28 8.19
C LYS A 162 2.21 -18.69 8.41
N LEU A 163 3.35 -18.79 9.06
CA LEU A 163 3.88 -20.06 9.56
C LEU A 163 3.15 -20.49 10.83
N SER A 164 3.27 -21.77 11.20
CA SER A 164 2.83 -22.24 12.50
C SER A 164 3.56 -21.49 13.63
N LEU A 165 2.94 -21.32 14.80
CA LEU A 165 3.58 -20.66 15.95
C LEU A 165 4.88 -21.37 16.36
N SER A 166 4.89 -22.70 16.32
CA SER A 166 6.07 -23.51 16.60
C SER A 166 7.24 -23.20 15.66
N ASP A 167 6.97 -22.99 14.36
CA ASP A 167 8.01 -22.64 13.40
C ASP A 167 8.45 -21.18 13.55
N GLN A 168 7.53 -20.26 13.83
CA GLN A 168 7.87 -18.85 14.07
C GLN A 168 8.83 -18.70 15.25
N TRP A 169 8.64 -19.46 16.32
CA TRP A 169 9.52 -19.43 17.51
C TRP A 169 10.92 -19.97 17.27
N LYS A 170 11.15 -20.74 16.19
CA LYS A 170 12.50 -21.20 15.82
C LYS A 170 13.35 -20.09 15.22
N ALA A 171 12.72 -19.04 14.67
CA ALA A 171 13.44 -17.93 14.08
C ALA A 171 14.03 -17.02 15.16
N PRO A 172 15.23 -16.44 14.94
CA PRO A 172 15.84 -15.50 15.87
C PRO A 172 15.06 -14.19 16.01
N PHE A 173 14.18 -13.89 15.04
CA PHE A 173 13.41 -12.65 15.02
C PHE A 173 12.33 -12.59 16.11
N TYR A 174 11.84 -13.76 16.56
CA TYR A 174 10.81 -13.80 17.60
C TYR A 174 11.31 -13.22 18.94
N SER A 175 12.56 -13.50 19.31
CA SER A 175 13.19 -12.96 20.52
C SER A 175 13.82 -11.57 20.31
N MET A 176 13.83 -11.04 19.09
CA MET A 176 14.50 -9.79 18.71
C MET A 176 13.56 -8.82 17.97
N PRO A 177 12.52 -8.29 18.63
CA PRO A 177 11.51 -7.44 17.99
C PRO A 177 12.07 -6.15 17.38
N TYR A 178 13.22 -5.66 17.87
CA TYR A 178 13.89 -4.45 17.37
C TYR A 178 14.50 -4.61 15.96
N LEU A 179 14.55 -5.82 15.41
CA LEU A 179 14.97 -6.05 14.02
C LEU A 179 13.87 -5.72 13.01
N TYR A 180 12.63 -5.45 13.47
CA TYR A 180 11.47 -5.18 12.61
C TYR A 180 11.35 -6.20 11.48
N ALA A 181 11.52 -7.47 11.85
CA ALA A 181 11.55 -8.58 10.92
C ALA A 181 10.72 -9.75 11.45
N THR A 182 10.16 -10.55 10.55
CA THR A 182 9.55 -11.83 10.88
C THR A 182 9.77 -12.83 9.74
N ILE A 183 9.34 -14.07 9.95
CA ILE A 183 9.35 -15.10 8.93
C ILE A 183 7.93 -15.52 8.57
N VAL A 184 7.72 -15.75 7.28
CA VAL A 184 6.46 -16.25 6.71
C VAL A 184 6.78 -17.42 5.77
N ASP A 185 5.77 -18.21 5.42
CA ASP A 185 5.91 -19.29 4.44
C ASP A 185 6.22 -18.67 3.07
N ALA A 186 7.16 -19.25 2.32
CA ALA A 186 7.49 -18.79 0.98
C ALA A 186 6.44 -19.18 -0.06
N ALA A 187 5.54 -20.10 0.28
CA ALA A 187 4.42 -20.44 -0.56
C ALA A 187 3.39 -19.29 -0.61
N PRO A 188 2.72 -19.09 -1.76
CA PRO A 188 1.57 -18.20 -1.84
C PRO A 188 0.50 -18.58 -0.81
N SER A 189 -0.17 -17.59 -0.22
CA SER A 189 -1.29 -17.84 0.69
C SER A 189 -2.55 -18.25 -0.08
N GLY A 190 -2.72 -17.74 -1.30
CA GLY A 190 -4.00 -17.78 -2.01
C GLY A 190 -5.08 -16.89 -1.37
N GLU A 191 -4.76 -16.16 -0.30
CA GLU A 191 -5.66 -15.24 0.38
C GLU A 191 -5.42 -13.82 -0.15
N PHE A 192 -6.44 -13.23 -0.75
CA PHE A 192 -6.37 -11.91 -1.35
C PHE A 192 -7.22 -10.90 -0.61
N LEU A 193 -6.76 -9.66 -0.57
CA LEU A 193 -7.46 -8.51 0.01
C LEU A 193 -7.47 -7.35 -0.97
N ILE A 194 -8.55 -6.57 -0.94
CA ILE A 194 -8.63 -5.29 -1.62
C ILE A 194 -8.27 -4.20 -0.63
N ILE A 195 -7.31 -3.35 -1.00
CA ILE A 195 -6.96 -2.15 -0.24
C ILE A 195 -6.83 -0.95 -1.16
N GLU A 196 -7.03 0.24 -0.62
CA GLU A 196 -6.65 1.50 -1.27
C GLU A 196 -5.22 1.96 -0.89
N PRO A 197 -4.59 2.87 -1.66
CA PRO A 197 -3.27 3.45 -1.36
C PRO A 197 -3.08 3.94 0.08
N ARG A 198 -4.12 4.54 0.66
CA ARG A 198 -4.08 5.07 2.04
C ARG A 198 -3.83 4.02 3.11
N HIS A 199 -4.08 2.74 2.83
CA HIS A 199 -3.82 1.66 3.78
C HIS A 199 -2.35 1.22 3.77
N ILE A 200 -1.56 1.60 2.76
CA ILE A 200 -0.17 1.20 2.63
C ILE A 200 0.71 2.01 3.57
N ILE A 201 1.49 1.29 4.37
CA ILE A 201 2.42 1.84 5.34
C ILE A 201 3.82 1.96 4.70
N THR A 202 4.35 0.86 4.17
CA THR A 202 5.70 0.82 3.60
C THR A 202 5.92 -0.35 2.64
N HIS A 203 6.99 -0.27 1.84
CA HIS A 203 7.62 -1.45 1.24
C HIS A 203 8.26 -2.35 2.30
N LEU A 204 8.34 -3.63 1.96
CA LEU A 204 9.07 -4.65 2.71
C LEU A 204 10.35 -5.04 1.97
N ALA A 205 11.42 -5.23 2.73
CA ALA A 205 12.54 -6.04 2.24
C ALA A 205 12.18 -7.51 2.43
N VAL A 206 12.24 -8.30 1.36
CA VAL A 206 11.92 -9.73 1.40
C VAL A 206 13.12 -10.53 0.95
N TYR A 207 13.48 -11.55 1.73
CA TYR A 207 14.58 -12.44 1.42
C TYR A 207 14.17 -13.91 1.55
N LYS A 208 14.24 -14.64 0.44
CA LYS A 208 13.88 -16.06 0.40
C LYS A 208 14.99 -16.92 0.99
N ARG A 209 14.60 -17.85 1.86
CA ARG A 209 15.49 -18.83 2.46
C ARG A 209 15.04 -20.25 2.09
N PRO A 210 16.00 -21.16 1.81
CA PRO A 210 15.66 -22.54 1.50
C PRO A 210 15.08 -23.26 2.72
N ALA A 211 14.40 -24.37 2.44
CA ALA A 211 13.99 -25.35 3.43
C ALA A 211 15.17 -25.76 4.33
N GLY A 212 14.89 -26.06 5.60
CA GLY A 212 15.87 -26.39 6.63
C GLY A 212 16.42 -25.18 7.39
N THR A 213 16.23 -23.95 6.88
CA THR A 213 16.62 -22.73 7.60
C THR A 213 15.91 -22.68 8.95
N TYR A 214 16.65 -22.45 10.04
CA TYR A 214 16.15 -22.51 11.42
C TYR A 214 15.44 -23.83 11.79
N LYS A 215 15.76 -24.94 11.12
CA LYS A 215 15.07 -26.25 11.31
C LYS A 215 13.57 -26.21 10.95
N ILE A 216 13.19 -25.34 10.00
CA ILE A 216 11.84 -25.27 9.42
C ILE A 216 11.85 -26.08 8.12
N LYS A 217 10.90 -27.00 7.95
CA LYS A 217 10.94 -27.99 6.86
C LYS A 217 10.66 -27.40 5.48
N GLN A 218 9.89 -26.32 5.41
CA GLN A 218 9.54 -25.61 4.18
C GLN A 218 10.45 -24.39 3.95
N ALA A 219 10.48 -23.90 2.71
CA ALA A 219 11.11 -22.63 2.39
C ALA A 219 10.36 -21.48 3.08
N ILE A 220 11.09 -20.45 3.49
CA ILE A 220 10.53 -19.30 4.22
C ILE A 220 10.94 -18.00 3.53
N LEU A 221 10.17 -16.94 3.78
CA LEU A 221 10.56 -15.57 3.47
C LEU A 221 10.86 -14.86 4.78
N VAL A 222 12.05 -14.26 4.87
CA VAL A 222 12.36 -13.27 5.89
C VAL A 222 11.84 -11.95 5.38
N ILE A 223 10.88 -11.35 6.07
CA ILE A 223 10.33 -10.04 5.73
C ILE A 223 10.78 -9.03 6.77
N SER A 224 11.22 -7.85 6.33
CA SER A 224 11.59 -6.75 7.20
C SER A 224 10.85 -5.47 6.82
N TRP A 225 10.25 -4.84 7.82
CA TRP A 225 9.60 -3.53 7.73
C TRP A 225 10.41 -2.44 8.43
N ALA A 226 11.72 -2.63 8.64
CA ALA A 226 12.60 -1.60 9.18
C ALA A 226 12.62 -0.30 8.32
N LEU A 227 12.14 -0.38 7.07
CA LEU A 227 11.93 0.77 6.19
C LEU A 227 10.77 1.67 6.65
N ASN A 228 9.85 1.16 7.48
CA ASN A 228 8.89 1.97 8.21
C ASN A 228 9.60 2.68 9.36
N ARG A 229 10.24 3.82 9.07
CA ARG A 229 10.93 4.67 10.05
C ARG A 229 9.95 5.45 10.94
N GLY A 230 8.86 4.83 11.39
CA GLY A 230 7.80 5.46 12.18
C GLY A 230 7.00 6.54 11.43
N ARG A 231 7.01 6.52 10.09
CA ARG A 231 6.37 7.56 9.27
C ARG A 231 4.85 7.42 9.19
N ARG A 232 4.34 6.19 9.39
CA ARG A 232 2.92 5.86 9.41
C ARG A 232 2.70 4.86 10.55
N GLN A 233 2.02 5.32 11.61
CA GLN A 233 1.55 4.52 12.74
C GLN A 233 0.03 4.46 12.69
#